data_AF-A0A8B5X608-F1
#
_entry.id   AF-A0A8B5X608-F1
#
_cell.length_a   1.000
_cell.length_b   1.000
_cell.length_c   1.000
_cell.angle_alpha   90.00
_cell.angle_beta   90.00
_cell.angle_gamma   90.00
#
_symmetry.space_group_name_H-M   'P 1'
#
loop_
_entity.id
_entity.type
_entity.pdbx_description
1 polymer ?
#
loop_
_entity_poly.entity_id
_entity_poly.type
_entity_poly.pdbx_seq_one_letter_code
_entity_poly.pdbx_strand_id
1 'polypeptide(L)'
;MSYIVKSFVAILLLLVIAASPAVAQSSSSLITAELPWWGWALLLFVFTFFLGVIAVIGGVGGGVLFVPIVSAVFPFHFDFVRGAGLLVALCGALSAAPYLLRTGLASMRLGLPMALFGSVGSIIGAAIGLALPIGIVETLLGVTILGIVAIMISASRSDFPVIKKPDPLGAMFGIRGSYLDTSLGTTVEWRVHRTALALMSYV
;
A
#
# COMPACT_ATOMS: atom_id res chain seq x y z
N MET A 1 -19.38 0.15 16.17
CA MET A 1 -18.82 0.00 14.81
C MET A 1 -19.72 0.60 13.72
N SER A 2 -21.00 0.18 13.57
CA SER A 2 -21.86 0.57 12.42
C SER A 2 -22.09 2.08 12.22
N TYR A 3 -22.23 2.88 13.29
CA TYR A 3 -22.48 4.33 13.16
C TYR A 3 -21.26 5.13 12.66
N ILE A 4 -20.05 4.74 13.06
CA ILE A 4 -18.80 5.37 12.62
C ILE A 4 -18.57 5.10 11.13
N VAL A 5 -18.81 3.85 10.69
CA VAL A 5 -18.72 3.47 9.27
C VAL A 5 -19.74 4.25 8.43
N LYS A 6 -20.99 4.37 8.89
CA LYS A 6 -22.02 5.15 8.20
C LYS A 6 -21.71 6.64 8.13
N SER A 7 -21.20 7.23 9.21
CA SER A 7 -20.76 8.64 9.23
C SER A 7 -19.60 8.89 8.29
N PHE A 8 -18.61 8.00 8.26
CA PHE A 8 -17.46 8.14 7.37
C PHE A 8 -17.82 7.94 5.90
N VAL A 9 -18.68 6.96 5.58
CA VAL A 9 -19.21 6.76 4.21
C VAL A 9 -20.06 7.96 3.78
N ALA A 10 -20.85 8.54 4.68
CA ALA A 10 -21.58 9.76 4.39
C ALA A 10 -20.64 10.96 4.14
N ILE A 11 -19.56 11.09 4.90
CA ILE A 11 -18.52 12.12 4.68
C ILE A 11 -17.79 11.88 3.35
N LEU A 12 -17.50 10.62 3.00
CA LEU A 12 -16.88 10.26 1.73
C LEU A 12 -17.78 10.60 0.54
N LEU A 13 -19.06 10.23 0.62
CA LEU A 13 -20.07 10.58 -0.39
C LEU A 13 -20.24 12.09 -0.50
N LEU A 14 -20.24 12.81 0.64
CA LEU A 14 -20.33 14.26 0.67
C LEU A 14 -19.08 14.93 0.06
N LEU A 15 -17.89 14.38 0.29
CA LEU A 15 -16.64 14.83 -0.34
C LEU A 15 -16.62 14.55 -1.85
N VAL A 16 -17.14 13.41 -2.29
CA VAL A 16 -17.27 13.08 -3.73
C VAL A 16 -18.27 14.00 -4.42
N ILE A 17 -19.38 14.36 -3.75
CA ILE A 17 -20.37 15.32 -4.26
C ILE A 17 -19.80 16.75 -4.24
N ALA A 18 -19.01 17.10 -3.23
CA ALA A 18 -18.35 18.41 -3.12
C ALA A 18 -17.16 18.56 -4.08
N ALA A 19 -16.60 17.46 -4.59
CA ALA A 19 -15.57 17.45 -5.63
C ALA A 19 -16.16 17.79 -7.02
N SER A 20 -16.68 19.01 -7.15
CA SER A 20 -17.04 19.57 -8.45
C SER A 20 -15.77 19.88 -9.25
N PRO A 21 -15.72 19.64 -10.57
CA PRO A 21 -14.55 19.97 -11.40
C PRO A 21 -14.18 21.46 -11.36
N ALA A 22 -15.13 22.33 -10.97
CA ALA A 22 -14.93 23.76 -10.77
C ALA A 22 -14.04 24.11 -9.56
N VAL A 23 -13.95 23.26 -8.54
CA VAL A 23 -13.10 23.48 -7.35
C VAL A 23 -11.66 22.98 -7.58
N ALA A 24 -11.50 21.96 -8.43
CA ALA A 24 -10.20 21.38 -8.76
C ALA A 24 -9.28 22.34 -9.56
N GLN A 25 -9.87 23.34 -10.23
CA GLN A 25 -9.15 24.28 -11.08
C GLN A 25 -8.54 25.47 -10.30
N SER A 26 -8.90 25.64 -9.03
CA SER A 26 -8.46 26.78 -8.19
C SER A 26 -7.16 26.52 -7.40
N SER A 27 -6.68 25.27 -7.35
CA SER A 27 -5.51 24.86 -6.56
C SER A 27 -4.16 24.96 -7.31
N SER A 28 -4.14 25.50 -8.53
CA SER A 28 -2.91 25.74 -9.31
C SER A 28 -2.00 26.85 -8.75
N SER A 29 -2.26 27.32 -7.53
CA SER A 29 -1.66 28.53 -6.95
C SER A 29 -0.76 28.31 -5.73
N LEU A 30 -0.64 27.08 -5.18
CA LEU A 30 0.03 26.92 -3.87
C LEU A 30 1.57 26.92 -3.92
N ILE A 31 2.20 26.56 -5.04
CA ILE A 31 3.67 26.56 -5.16
C ILE A 31 4.11 27.03 -6.56
N THR A 32 3.90 28.30 -6.87
CA THR A 32 4.55 29.01 -7.99
C THR A 32 5.86 29.68 -7.53
N ALA A 33 6.61 29.04 -6.63
CA ALA A 33 7.89 29.55 -6.17
C ALA A 33 8.99 29.15 -7.18
N GLU A 34 9.71 30.13 -7.72
CA GLU A 34 10.98 29.93 -8.45
C GLU A 34 12.07 29.45 -7.47
N LEU A 35 11.89 28.26 -6.91
CA LEU A 35 12.90 27.62 -6.07
C LEU A 35 14.01 27.06 -6.97
N PRO A 36 15.29 27.26 -6.60
CA PRO A 36 16.39 26.53 -7.21
C PRO A 36 16.18 25.00 -7.10
N TRP A 37 16.81 24.23 -7.99
CA TRP A 37 16.66 22.76 -8.03
C TRP A 37 16.92 22.06 -6.68
N TRP A 38 17.86 22.55 -5.88
CA TRP A 38 18.17 22.02 -4.55
C TRP A 38 17.07 22.34 -3.53
N GLY A 39 16.34 23.44 -3.71
CA GLY A 39 15.21 23.82 -2.87
C GLY A 39 14.05 22.86 -3.06
N TRP A 40 13.76 22.49 -4.31
CA TRP A 40 12.79 21.45 -4.64
C TRP A 40 13.18 20.08 -4.07
N ALA A 41 14.45 19.70 -4.16
CA ALA A 41 14.95 18.44 -3.60
C ALA A 41 14.82 18.39 -2.07
N LEU A 42 15.19 19.48 -1.38
CA LEU A 42 15.08 19.58 0.08
C LEU A 42 13.62 19.58 0.54
N LEU A 43 12.75 20.29 -0.17
CA LEU A 43 11.31 20.32 0.14
C LEU A 43 10.68 18.94 -0.06
N LEU A 44 11.02 18.25 -1.15
CA LEU A 44 10.58 16.87 -1.40
C LEU A 44 11.15 15.90 -0.34
N PHE A 45 12.40 16.06 0.07
CA PHE A 45 13.00 15.26 1.14
C PHE A 45 12.26 15.41 2.47
N VAL A 46 12.02 16.65 2.91
CA VAL A 46 11.30 16.92 4.15
C VAL A 46 9.87 16.38 4.07
N PHE A 47 9.18 16.61 2.95
CA PHE A 47 7.83 16.12 2.72
C PHE A 47 7.76 14.59 2.77
N THR A 48 8.65 13.91 2.05
CA THR A 48 8.71 12.44 2.00
C THR A 48 9.12 11.82 3.33
N PHE A 49 9.94 12.48 4.13
CA PHE A 49 10.30 12.04 5.47
C PHE A 49 9.05 11.91 6.36
N PHE A 50 8.23 12.97 6.45
CA PHE A 50 6.98 12.93 7.22
C PHE A 50 5.97 11.95 6.63
N LEU A 51 5.87 11.91 5.29
CA LEU A 51 5.00 10.96 4.61
C LEU A 51 5.40 9.51 4.90
N GLY A 52 6.70 9.22 5.03
CA GLY A 52 7.22 7.92 5.44
C GLY A 52 6.76 7.52 6.84
N VAL A 53 6.80 8.44 7.81
CA VAL A 53 6.30 8.20 9.18
C VAL A 53 4.81 7.85 9.16
N ILE A 54 4.00 8.63 8.43
CA ILE A 54 2.56 8.38 8.29
C ILE A 54 2.30 7.03 7.61
N ALA A 55 3.07 6.70 6.56
CA ALA A 55 2.93 5.46 5.82
C ALA A 55 3.22 4.22 6.67
N VAL A 56 4.20 4.28 7.58
CA VAL A 56 4.51 3.18 8.52
C VAL A 56 3.37 2.95 9.50
N ILE A 57 2.76 4.03 10.01
CA ILE A 57 1.58 3.93 10.90
C ILE A 57 0.39 3.33 10.13
N GLY A 58 0.21 3.70 8.86
CA GLY A 58 -0.85 3.16 8.01
C GLY A 58 -0.61 1.72 7.55
N GLY A 59 0.64 1.26 7.47
CA GLY A 59 0.98 -0.09 7.00
C GLY A 59 0.75 -0.33 5.50
N VAL A 60 0.52 0.71 4.68
CA VAL A 60 0.10 0.60 3.26
C VAL A 60 1.29 0.67 2.28
N GLY A 61 2.51 0.93 2.76
CA GLY A 61 3.70 1.11 1.91
C GLY A 61 3.76 2.52 1.32
N GLY A 62 4.90 3.19 1.46
CA GLY A 62 5.03 4.64 1.20
C GLY A 62 4.67 5.08 -0.22
N GLY A 63 4.89 4.23 -1.23
CA GLY A 63 4.62 4.57 -2.63
C GLY A 63 3.13 4.77 -2.96
N VAL A 64 2.23 4.03 -2.31
CA VAL A 64 0.76 4.13 -2.56
C VAL A 64 0.24 5.50 -2.14
N LEU A 65 0.78 6.07 -1.07
CA LEU A 65 0.45 7.42 -0.60
C LEU A 65 1.26 8.49 -1.32
N PHE A 66 2.50 8.20 -1.72
CA PHE A 66 3.38 9.17 -2.36
C PHE A 66 2.84 9.67 -3.69
N VAL A 67 2.45 8.78 -4.60
CA VAL A 67 2.04 9.16 -5.97
C VAL A 67 0.89 10.17 -6.01
N PRO A 68 -0.28 9.93 -5.38
CA PRO A 68 -1.42 10.84 -5.48
C PRO A 68 -1.17 12.16 -4.73
N ILE A 69 -0.41 12.14 -3.63
CA ILE A 69 -0.20 13.34 -2.82
C ILE A 69 0.85 14.25 -3.48
N VAL A 70 1.94 13.67 -3.98
CA VAL A 70 2.99 14.46 -4.65
C VAL A 70 2.52 14.96 -6.01
N SER A 71 1.73 14.18 -6.78
CA SER A 71 1.16 14.69 -8.04
C SER A 71 0.14 15.81 -7.83
N ALA A 72 -0.57 15.83 -6.70
CA ALA A 72 -1.53 16.88 -6.38
C ALA A 72 -0.88 18.17 -5.84
N VAL A 73 0.22 18.06 -5.09
CA VAL A 73 0.84 19.20 -4.37
C VAL A 73 2.02 19.81 -5.11
N PHE A 74 2.79 19.01 -5.87
CA PHE A 74 4.02 19.46 -6.51
C PHE A 74 3.88 19.55 -8.03
N PRO A 75 4.53 20.54 -8.67
CA PRO A 75 4.49 20.73 -10.12
C PRO A 75 5.47 19.80 -10.87
N PHE A 76 5.60 18.54 -10.46
CA PHE A 76 6.46 17.56 -11.13
C PHE A 76 5.69 16.80 -12.22
N HIS A 77 6.41 16.34 -13.24
CA HIS A 77 5.82 15.43 -14.23
C HIS A 77 5.32 14.15 -13.55
N PHE A 78 4.11 13.71 -13.89
CA PHE A 78 3.50 12.52 -13.32
C PHE A 78 4.40 11.27 -13.46
N ASP A 79 5.13 11.18 -14.58
CA ASP A 79 6.07 10.08 -14.86
C ASP A 79 7.23 10.02 -13.87
N PHE A 80 7.74 11.17 -13.42
CA PHE A 80 8.74 11.25 -12.37
C PHE A 80 8.16 10.80 -11.03
N VAL A 81 6.96 11.28 -10.70
CA VAL A 81 6.29 11.00 -9.42
C VAL A 81 5.98 9.50 -9.28
N ARG A 82 5.43 8.86 -10.31
CA ARG A 82 5.17 7.40 -10.26
C ARG A 82 6.46 6.58 -10.14
N GLY A 83 7.53 6.97 -10.86
CA GLY A 83 8.83 6.30 -10.79
C GLY A 83 9.48 6.43 -9.41
N ALA A 84 9.47 7.64 -8.85
CA ALA A 84 9.95 7.91 -7.49
C ALA A 84 9.12 7.15 -6.44
N GLY A 85 7.79 7.09 -6.60
CA GLY A 85 6.89 6.35 -5.71
C GLY A 85 7.20 4.84 -5.67
N LEU A 86 7.53 4.23 -6.81
CA LEU A 86 7.97 2.83 -6.87
C LEU A 86 9.28 2.61 -6.10
N LEU A 87 10.25 3.53 -6.22
CA LEU A 87 11.49 3.48 -5.45
C LEU A 87 11.24 3.64 -3.95
N VAL A 88 10.37 4.57 -3.55
CA VAL A 88 9.99 4.75 -2.13
C VAL A 88 9.35 3.49 -1.58
N ALA A 89 8.43 2.86 -2.32
CA ALA A 89 7.83 1.58 -1.93
C ALA A 89 8.87 0.46 -1.80
N LEU A 90 9.78 0.35 -2.77
CA LEU A 90 10.84 -0.65 -2.77
C LEU A 90 11.78 -0.47 -1.56
N CYS A 91 12.27 0.74 -1.34
CA CYS A 91 13.15 1.05 -0.20
C CYS A 91 12.45 0.77 1.14
N GLY A 92 11.17 1.13 1.27
CA GLY A 92 10.38 0.83 2.47
C GLY A 92 10.22 -0.67 2.72
N ALA A 93 9.90 -1.44 1.67
CA ALA A 93 9.77 -2.90 1.76
C ALA A 93 11.11 -3.57 2.12
N LEU A 94 12.22 -3.14 1.51
CA LEU A 94 13.55 -3.66 1.79
C LEU A 94 14.02 -3.33 3.22
N SER A 95 13.67 -2.16 3.73
CA SER A 95 13.97 -1.76 5.12
C SER A 95 13.25 -2.64 6.14
N ALA A 96 11.99 -3.01 5.89
CA ALA A 96 11.18 -3.82 6.80
C ALA A 96 11.49 -5.33 6.74
N ALA A 97 11.91 -5.83 5.56
CA ALA A 97 12.12 -7.26 5.32
C ALA A 97 13.02 -8.00 6.35
N PRO A 98 14.24 -7.53 6.69
CA PRO A 98 15.11 -8.27 7.62
C PRO A 98 14.52 -8.36 9.03
N TYR A 99 13.79 -7.34 9.48
CA TYR A 99 13.14 -7.35 10.78
C TYR A 99 12.01 -8.40 10.81
N LEU A 100 11.12 -8.41 9.81
CA LEU A 100 10.00 -9.36 9.73
C LEU A 100 10.47 -10.82 9.58
N LEU A 101 11.57 -11.06 8.86
CA LEU A 101 12.15 -12.39 8.70
C LEU A 101 12.80 -12.90 9.99
N ARG A 102 13.47 -12.03 10.76
CA ARG A 102 14.11 -12.39 12.03
C ARG A 102 13.11 -12.68 13.14
N THR A 103 11.96 -12.01 13.14
CA THR A 103 10.90 -12.21 14.15
C THR A 103 9.98 -13.40 13.85
N GLY A 104 10.19 -14.11 12.72
CA GLY A 104 9.35 -15.23 12.30
C GLY A 104 7.95 -14.82 11.82
N LEU A 105 7.68 -13.51 11.73
CA LEU A 105 6.44 -12.92 11.21
C LEU A 105 6.34 -13.06 9.69
N ALA A 106 7.47 -13.15 8.99
CA ALA A 106 7.55 -13.50 7.58
C ALA A 106 8.40 -14.76 7.38
N SER A 107 8.08 -15.56 6.36
CA SER A 107 8.89 -16.70 5.95
C SER A 107 9.36 -16.56 4.52
N MET A 108 10.65 -16.80 4.29
CA MET A 108 11.24 -16.74 2.96
C MET A 108 10.64 -17.80 2.02
N ARG A 109 10.28 -18.97 2.55
CA ARG A 109 9.66 -20.08 1.80
C ARG A 109 8.26 -19.75 1.28
N LEU A 110 7.48 -18.95 2.01
CA LEU A 110 6.17 -18.48 1.56
C LEU A 110 6.27 -17.22 0.69
N GLY A 111 7.21 -16.33 1.02
CA GLY A 111 7.37 -15.06 0.32
C GLY A 111 7.94 -15.22 -1.09
N LEU A 112 8.87 -16.15 -1.31
CA LEU A 112 9.56 -16.29 -2.60
C LEU A 112 8.62 -16.66 -3.76
N PRO A 113 7.70 -17.65 -3.64
CA PRO A 113 6.72 -17.91 -4.69
C PRO A 113 5.80 -16.72 -4.95
N MET A 114 5.28 -16.06 -3.91
CA MET A 114 4.40 -14.90 -4.04
C MET A 114 5.09 -13.73 -4.74
N ALA A 115 6.35 -13.48 -4.40
CA ALA A 115 7.16 -12.43 -5.03
C ALA A 115 7.31 -12.64 -6.54
N LEU A 116 7.40 -13.89 -7.00
CA LEU A 116 7.51 -14.21 -8.43
C LEU A 116 6.20 -13.86 -9.17
N PHE A 117 5.04 -14.27 -8.64
CA PHE A 117 3.75 -13.90 -9.24
C PHE A 117 3.50 -12.40 -9.21
N GLY A 118 3.83 -11.73 -8.10
CA GLY A 118 3.76 -10.27 -8.00
C GLY A 118 4.65 -9.55 -8.99
N SER A 119 5.85 -10.08 -9.25
CA SER A 119 6.76 -9.49 -10.23
C SER A 119 6.18 -9.56 -11.65
N VAL A 120 5.58 -10.69 -12.03
CA VAL A 120 4.90 -10.84 -13.32
C VAL A 120 3.72 -9.87 -13.44
N GLY A 121 2.87 -9.80 -12.40
CA GLY A 121 1.76 -8.86 -12.35
C GLY A 121 2.21 -7.40 -12.43
N SER A 122 3.30 -7.04 -11.74
CA SER A 122 3.87 -5.69 -11.75
C SER A 122 4.39 -5.28 -13.13
N ILE A 123 4.98 -6.20 -13.90
CA ILE A 123 5.47 -5.92 -15.26
C ILE A 123 4.28 -5.62 -16.18
N ILE A 124 3.24 -6.47 -16.13
CA ILE A 124 2.02 -6.30 -16.92
C ILE A 124 1.31 -4.99 -16.54
N GLY A 125 1.15 -4.73 -15.24
CA GLY A 125 0.53 -3.53 -14.71
C GLY A 125 1.29 -2.25 -15.08
N ALA A 126 2.63 -2.28 -15.02
CA ALA A 126 3.46 -1.14 -15.45
C ALA A 126 3.31 -0.86 -16.95
N ALA A 127 3.29 -1.91 -17.79
CA ALA A 127 3.09 -1.76 -19.23
C ALA A 127 1.72 -1.13 -19.57
N ILE A 128 0.65 -1.59 -18.90
CA ILE A 128 -0.70 -1.03 -19.07
C ILE A 128 -0.76 0.41 -18.54
N GLY A 129 -0.20 0.67 -17.36
CA GLY A 129 -0.20 2.00 -16.76
C GLY A 129 0.63 3.04 -17.51
N LEU A 130 1.67 2.62 -18.24
CA LEU A 130 2.45 3.45 -19.16
C LEU A 130 1.68 3.77 -20.45
N ALA A 131 0.82 2.85 -20.90
CA ALA A 131 0.05 3.00 -22.13
C ALA A 131 -1.23 3.85 -21.95
N LEU A 132 -1.71 4.03 -20.71
CA LEU A 132 -2.93 4.80 -20.44
C LEU A 132 -2.69 6.32 -20.34
N PRO A 133 -3.68 7.15 -20.73
CA PRO A 133 -3.66 8.58 -20.45
C PRO A 133 -3.61 8.89 -18.95
N ILE A 134 -2.84 9.93 -18.58
CA ILE A 134 -2.57 10.32 -17.18
C ILE A 134 -3.86 10.50 -16.36
N GLY A 135 -4.88 11.18 -16.91
CA GLY A 135 -6.14 11.41 -16.20
C GLY A 135 -6.90 10.12 -15.84
N ILE A 136 -6.78 9.07 -16.65
CA ILE A 136 -7.40 7.77 -16.34
C ILE A 136 -6.61 7.08 -15.22
N VAL A 137 -5.27 7.16 -15.26
CA VAL A 137 -4.42 6.58 -14.21
C VAL A 137 -4.66 7.24 -12.86
N GLU A 138 -4.75 8.57 -12.82
CA GLU A 138 -5.02 9.32 -11.57
C GLU A 138 -6.40 9.00 -10.99
N THR A 139 -7.44 8.94 -11.83
CA THR A 139 -8.79 8.58 -11.38
C THR A 139 -8.84 7.14 -10.85
N LEU A 140 -8.22 6.18 -11.54
CA LEU A 140 -8.13 4.79 -11.08
C LEU A 140 -7.34 4.67 -9.77
N LEU A 141 -6.23 5.42 -9.63
CA LEU A 141 -5.43 5.46 -8.40
C LEU A 141 -6.27 5.99 -7.22
N GLY A 142 -7.00 7.10 -7.42
CA GLY A 142 -7.90 7.67 -6.42
C GLY A 142 -8.99 6.69 -6.00
N VAL A 143 -9.67 6.06 -6.97
CA VAL A 143 -10.71 5.05 -6.71
C VAL A 143 -10.13 3.86 -5.94
N THR A 144 -8.92 3.41 -6.30
CA THR A 144 -8.25 2.29 -5.62
C THR A 144 -7.96 2.62 -4.16
N ILE A 145 -7.44 3.81 -3.88
CA ILE A 145 -7.15 4.25 -2.50
C ILE A 145 -8.44 4.36 -1.69
N LEU A 146 -9.51 4.92 -2.26
CA LEU A 146 -10.82 4.96 -1.62
C LEU A 146 -11.36 3.55 -1.34
N GLY A 147 -11.15 2.62 -2.27
CA GLY A 147 -11.48 1.21 -2.11
C GLY A 147 -10.73 0.57 -0.94
N ILE A 148 -9.41 0.79 -0.84
CA ILE A 148 -8.59 0.28 0.26
C ILE A 148 -9.09 0.86 1.60
N VAL A 149 -9.34 2.16 1.68
CA VAL A 149 -9.88 2.81 2.89
C VAL A 149 -11.24 2.22 3.26
N ALA A 150 -12.14 2.01 2.29
CA ALA A 150 -13.44 1.40 2.53
C ALA A 150 -13.31 -0.04 3.06
N ILE A 151 -12.39 -0.83 2.51
CA ILE A 151 -12.11 -2.19 2.98
C ILE A 151 -11.53 -2.15 4.39
N MET A 152 -10.57 -1.27 4.68
CA MET A 152 -9.96 -1.17 6.01
C MET A 152 -10.97 -0.80 7.10
N ILE A 153 -11.94 0.05 6.76
CA ILE A 153 -13.02 0.43 7.69
C ILE A 153 -14.00 -0.73 7.89
N SER A 154 -14.28 -1.50 6.84
CA SER A 154 -15.17 -2.67 6.88
C SER A 154 -14.52 -3.90 7.53
N ALA A 155 -13.20 -4.01 7.45
CA ALA A 155 -12.41 -5.11 7.99
C ALA A 155 -12.46 -5.12 9.52
N SER A 156 -13.39 -5.92 10.06
CA SER A 156 -13.48 -6.19 11.48
C SER A 156 -12.33 -7.11 11.89
N ARG A 157 -11.61 -6.76 12.96
CA ARG A 157 -10.48 -7.52 13.53
C ARG A 157 -10.88 -8.99 13.73
N SER A 158 -10.42 -9.87 12.84
CA SER A 158 -10.52 -11.32 13.03
C SER A 158 -9.39 -11.74 13.95
N ASP A 159 -9.61 -11.61 15.25
CA ASP A 159 -8.73 -12.15 16.27
C ASP A 159 -8.70 -13.68 16.16
N PHE A 160 -7.53 -14.20 15.81
CA PHE A 160 -7.08 -15.59 15.88
C PHE A 160 -8.01 -16.66 15.26
N PRO A 161 -7.88 -16.95 13.94
CA PRO A 161 -8.46 -18.16 13.38
C PRO A 161 -7.74 -19.40 13.94
N VAL A 162 -8.44 -20.23 14.71
CA VAL A 162 -7.96 -21.56 15.15
C VAL A 162 -7.98 -22.50 13.94
N ILE A 163 -6.83 -22.69 13.29
CA ILE A 163 -6.70 -23.49 12.07
C ILE A 163 -6.65 -24.99 12.43
N LYS A 164 -7.72 -25.73 12.08
CA LYS A 164 -7.87 -27.18 12.39
C LYS A 164 -7.19 -28.14 11.41
N LYS A 165 -6.80 -27.73 10.19
CA LYS A 165 -6.19 -28.65 9.20
C LYS A 165 -5.12 -27.95 8.34
N PRO A 166 -3.88 -28.46 8.30
CA PRO A 166 -2.85 -27.97 7.37
C PRO A 166 -3.14 -28.41 5.94
N ASP A 167 -2.92 -27.51 4.98
CA ASP A 167 -3.05 -27.80 3.55
C ASP A 167 -1.95 -28.74 3.03
N PRO A 168 -2.25 -29.59 2.02
CA PRO A 168 -1.28 -30.52 1.45
C PRO A 168 -0.08 -29.81 0.80
N LEU A 169 -0.29 -28.66 0.14
CA LEU A 169 0.79 -27.86 -0.45
C LEU A 169 1.66 -27.20 0.63
N GLY A 170 1.06 -26.63 1.69
CA GLY A 170 1.80 -26.06 2.81
C GLY A 170 2.59 -27.10 3.62
N ALA A 171 2.07 -28.33 3.71
CA ALA A 171 2.76 -29.47 4.31
C ALA A 171 3.91 -29.99 3.44
N MET A 172 3.73 -30.04 2.12
CA MET A 172 4.76 -30.51 1.16
C MET A 172 5.95 -29.56 1.07
N PHE A 173 5.71 -28.24 1.10
CA PHE A 173 6.77 -27.22 1.07
C PHE A 173 7.36 -26.87 2.45
N GLY A 174 6.91 -27.54 3.51
CA GLY A 174 7.39 -27.31 4.87
C GLY A 174 7.21 -25.85 5.34
N ILE A 175 6.12 -25.21 4.92
CA ILE A 175 5.83 -23.81 5.25
C ILE A 175 5.16 -23.76 6.62
N ARG A 176 6.01 -23.72 7.64
CA ARG A 176 5.63 -23.59 9.05
C ARG A 176 6.58 -22.61 9.70
N GLY A 177 6.09 -21.86 10.68
CA GLY A 177 6.91 -20.99 11.51
C GLY A 177 6.27 -20.78 12.86
N SER A 178 7.04 -20.25 13.79
CA SER A 178 6.56 -19.75 15.06
C SER A 178 6.97 -18.28 15.18
N TYR A 179 6.05 -17.44 15.65
CA TYR A 179 6.39 -16.07 16.06
C TYR A 179 6.22 -15.95 17.56
N LEU A 180 7.04 -15.10 18.19
CA LEU A 180 6.89 -14.77 19.60
C LEU A 180 5.88 -13.64 19.70
N ASP A 181 4.72 -13.90 20.29
CA ASP A 181 3.76 -12.84 20.58
C ASP A 181 4.24 -12.10 21.83
N THR A 182 4.74 -10.87 21.65
CA THR A 182 5.24 -10.03 22.75
C THR A 182 4.11 -9.64 23.73
N SER A 183 2.84 -9.73 23.33
CA SER A 183 1.69 -9.41 24.19
C SER A 183 1.25 -10.61 25.05
N LEU A 184 1.48 -11.84 24.59
CA LEU A 184 1.09 -13.09 25.28
C LEU A 184 2.27 -13.83 25.92
N GLY A 185 3.51 -13.49 25.55
CA GLY A 185 4.72 -14.18 26.02
C GLY A 185 4.85 -15.63 25.53
N THR A 186 4.01 -16.05 24.58
CA THR A 186 3.96 -17.42 24.06
C THR A 186 4.33 -17.46 22.58
N THR A 187 4.99 -18.55 22.18
CA THR A 187 5.28 -18.82 20.78
C THR A 187 4.03 -19.36 20.09
N VAL A 188 3.46 -18.58 19.17
CA VAL A 188 2.32 -19.00 18.36
C VAL A 188 2.85 -19.65 17.08
N GLU A 189 2.59 -20.94 16.92
CA GLU A 189 2.86 -21.65 15.66
C GLU A 189 1.81 -21.29 14.61
N TRP A 190 2.25 -20.81 13.46
CA TRP A 190 1.39 -20.52 12.33
C TRP A 190 1.56 -21.56 11.22
N ARG A 191 0.45 -21.87 10.55
CA ARG A 191 0.38 -22.83 9.44
C ARG A 191 -0.41 -22.21 8.29
N VAL A 192 0.01 -22.48 7.06
CA VAL A 192 -0.64 -21.93 5.85
C VAL A 192 -1.90 -22.74 5.50
N HIS A 193 -2.94 -22.02 5.08
CA HIS A 193 -4.17 -22.57 4.53
C HIS A 193 -4.51 -21.86 3.20
N ARG A 194 -5.18 -22.58 2.30
CA ARG A 194 -5.53 -22.20 0.92
C ARG A 194 -4.35 -21.67 0.08
N THR A 195 -3.22 -22.36 0.11
CA THR A 195 -1.98 -21.88 -0.55
C THR A 195 -2.18 -21.63 -2.06
N ALA A 196 -2.86 -22.53 -2.78
CA ALA A 196 -3.10 -22.39 -4.21
C ALA A 196 -4.04 -21.23 -4.57
N LEU A 197 -5.07 -21.00 -3.74
CA LEU A 197 -6.02 -19.90 -3.95
C LEU A 197 -5.35 -18.56 -3.65
N ALA A 198 -4.53 -18.50 -2.60
CA ALA A 198 -3.72 -17.31 -2.29
C ALA A 198 -2.74 -16.98 -3.41
N LEU A 199 -2.10 -17.99 -4.03
CA LEU A 199 -1.23 -17.80 -5.18
C LEU A 199 -1.96 -17.20 -6.39
N MET A 200 -3.16 -17.73 -6.71
CA MET A 200 -3.95 -17.23 -7.84
C MET A 200 -4.55 -15.85 -7.59
N SER A 201 -4.92 -15.52 -6.35
CA SER A 201 -5.54 -14.23 -6.02
C SER A 201 -4.52 -13.11 -5.71
N TYR A 202 -3.23 -13.38 -5.82
CA TYR A 202 -2.18 -12.42 -5.46
C TYR A 202 -1.94 -11.35 -6.54
N VAL A 203 -2.28 -11.65 -7.80
CA VAL A 203 -2.16 -10.74 -8.96
C VAL A 203 -3.47 -10.00 -9.20
#